data_AF-A0A388SLN9-F1
#
_entry.id   AF-A0A388SLN9-F1
#
_cell.length_a   1.000
_cell.length_b   1.000
_cell.length_c   1.000
_cell.angle_alpha   90.00
_cell.angle_beta   90.00
_cell.angle_gamma   90.00
#
_symmetry.space_group_name_H-M   'P 1'
#
loop_
_entity.id
_entity.type
_entity.pdbx_description
1 polymer ?
#
loop_
_entity_poly.entity_id
_entity_poly.type
_entity_poly.pdbx_seq_one_letter_code
_entity_poly.pdbx_strand_id
1 'polypeptide(L)'
;MRAPCGKLAIPARAFVPSAPRRFYCRQGTGHGRFLTTHMEKRQTIRDIAANDEVSGLFLLGSATLQQSRNGPFWRLELRDATGSMEAKIWSPQSQAYPDLTAGQIVDVEGRSGTYRDKVEVTIGRLRVLDDAEQAGLDLGLFLPASPRPAQEMLDELIALCKAEFTHAPWRKFVLAVLRDEDIAPRLLAAPAAKSVHHAYVGGLVEHMLSVAGLALRIADHYPELDRQALLAGALFHDIGKVWELTGGLANDYSDEGRLLGHIHIGLERIEPHLRKSGLAPELVTHFKHLILSHHGEYEFGSPRRPKTAEAMALHYADNLDAKMAQFRGLFANYEEDATGWTPFQPTLGRFLYRPARSPEEPRPARKSGPAHKGGGSKAGADNADDAAKVGPQSVQASLL
;
A
#
# COMPACT_ATOMS: atom_id res chain seq x y z
N MET A 1 -30.50 -49.83 41.54
CA MET A 1 -29.53 -48.92 42.19
C MET A 1 -29.74 -47.54 41.56
N ARG A 2 -30.64 -46.65 42.02
CA ARG A 2 -30.67 -45.76 43.21
C ARG A 2 -29.45 -44.83 43.40
N ALA A 3 -29.62 -43.60 42.88
CA ALA A 3 -29.30 -42.25 43.43
C ALA A 3 -27.84 -41.74 43.49
N PRO A 4 -27.57 -40.40 43.62
CA PRO A 4 -28.47 -39.24 43.55
C PRO A 4 -28.03 -38.04 42.68
N CYS A 5 -29.03 -37.18 42.48
CA CYS A 5 -29.02 -35.79 42.03
C CYS A 5 -28.43 -34.85 43.09
N GLY A 6 -27.58 -33.89 42.68
CA GLY A 6 -27.06 -32.81 43.52
C GLY A 6 -27.45 -31.44 42.97
N LYS A 7 -28.35 -30.75 43.66
CA LYS A 7 -28.73 -29.35 43.44
C LYS A 7 -27.67 -28.44 44.05
N LEU A 8 -27.17 -27.43 43.32
CA LEU A 8 -26.59 -26.24 43.93
C LEU A 8 -27.45 -25.03 43.59
N ALA A 9 -28.01 -24.42 44.63
CA ALA A 9 -28.75 -23.17 44.60
C ALA A 9 -27.77 -21.99 44.71
N ILE A 10 -27.95 -20.97 43.87
CA ILE A 10 -27.28 -19.66 44.00
C ILE A 10 -28.39 -18.63 44.32
N PRO A 11 -28.26 -17.82 45.38
CA PRO A 11 -29.33 -16.92 45.81
C PRO A 11 -29.47 -15.68 44.93
N ALA A 12 -30.71 -15.31 44.65
CA ALA A 12 -31.13 -14.09 43.98
C ALA A 12 -30.76 -12.84 44.81
N ARG A 13 -30.09 -11.87 44.20
CA ARG A 13 -29.96 -10.52 44.74
C ARG A 13 -31.00 -9.60 44.08
N ALA A 14 -31.80 -8.99 44.95
CA ALA A 14 -32.87 -8.07 44.63
C ALA A 14 -32.36 -6.81 43.92
N PHE A 15 -33.08 -6.44 42.87
CA PHE A 15 -32.95 -5.20 42.13
C PHE A 15 -33.73 -4.10 42.87
N VAL A 16 -33.06 -3.03 43.30
CA VAL A 16 -33.70 -1.85 43.91
C VAL A 16 -33.46 -0.66 42.97
N PRO A 17 -34.50 0.02 42.46
CA PRO A 17 -34.32 1.18 41.59
C PRO A 17 -34.07 2.43 42.44
N SER A 18 -33.00 3.18 42.16
CA SER A 18 -32.75 4.49 42.78
C SER A 18 -32.97 5.62 41.77
N ALA A 19 -33.69 6.63 42.23
CA ALA A 19 -34.27 7.76 41.51
C ALA A 19 -33.22 8.71 40.87
N PRO A 20 -33.61 9.51 39.85
CA PRO A 20 -32.69 10.40 39.14
C PRO A 20 -32.32 11.62 40.00
N ARG A 21 -31.02 11.84 40.21
CA ARG A 21 -30.51 13.09 40.79
C ARG A 21 -30.48 14.17 39.73
N ARG A 22 -31.33 15.18 39.91
CA ARG A 22 -31.28 16.49 39.23
C ARG A 22 -29.90 17.12 39.46
N PHE A 23 -29.10 17.28 38.42
CA PHE A 23 -27.98 18.21 38.43
C PHE A 23 -28.49 19.61 38.09
N TYR A 24 -28.34 20.53 39.04
CA TYR A 24 -28.54 21.95 38.83
C TYR A 24 -27.47 22.49 37.86
N CYS A 25 -27.91 22.99 36.71
CA CYS A 25 -27.09 23.78 35.81
C CYS A 25 -26.86 25.17 36.43
N ARG A 26 -25.66 25.43 36.95
CA ARG A 26 -25.20 26.79 37.21
C ARG A 26 -24.55 27.30 35.93
N GLN A 27 -25.21 28.27 35.29
CA GLN A 27 -24.64 29.06 34.21
C GLN A 27 -23.42 29.81 34.75
N GLY A 28 -22.23 29.33 34.35
CA GLY A 28 -20.98 30.04 34.48
C GLY A 28 -20.55 30.51 33.10
N THR A 29 -20.78 31.79 32.83
CA THR A 29 -20.24 32.50 31.67
C THR A 29 -18.71 32.54 31.77
N GLY A 30 -18.04 31.64 31.07
CA GLY A 30 -16.61 31.66 30.86
C GLY A 30 -16.33 31.37 29.40
N HIS A 31 -16.15 32.42 28.60
CA HIS A 31 -15.62 32.32 27.24
C HIS A 31 -14.16 31.87 27.33
N GLY A 32 -13.94 30.57 27.51
CA GLY A 32 -12.67 29.93 27.21
C GLY A 32 -12.57 29.82 25.70
N ARG A 33 -11.91 30.77 25.05
CA ARG A 33 -11.37 30.57 23.71
C ARG A 33 -10.47 29.34 23.77
N PHE A 34 -10.94 28.20 23.29
CA PHE A 34 -10.05 27.17 22.79
C PHE A 34 -9.33 27.80 21.60
N LEU A 35 -8.14 28.34 21.87
CA LEU A 35 -7.18 28.64 20.83
C LEU A 35 -6.73 27.27 20.31
N THR A 36 -7.43 26.74 19.31
CA THR A 36 -6.83 25.79 18.37
C THR A 36 -5.71 26.56 17.69
N THR A 37 -4.53 26.52 18.29
CA THR A 37 -3.29 26.94 17.62
C THR A 37 -3.15 25.96 16.47
N HIS A 38 -3.50 26.38 15.25
CA HIS A 38 -3.20 25.62 14.05
C HIS A 38 -1.68 25.47 13.99
N MET A 39 -1.18 24.31 14.42
CA MET A 39 0.23 23.96 14.29
C MET A 39 0.46 23.59 12.83
N GLU A 40 0.95 24.55 12.06
CA GLU A 40 1.28 24.35 10.66
C GLU A 40 2.70 23.81 10.52
N LYS A 41 2.89 22.93 9.53
CA LYS A 41 4.22 22.45 9.15
C LYS A 41 5.00 23.59 8.51
N ARG A 42 5.98 24.12 9.23
CA ARG A 42 6.75 25.33 8.87
C ARG A 42 7.79 25.13 7.76
N GLN A 43 8.30 23.91 7.60
CA GLN A 43 9.38 23.59 6.64
C GLN A 43 9.25 22.14 6.16
N THR A 44 9.67 21.85 4.93
CA THR A 44 9.70 20.48 4.38
C THR A 44 11.12 19.94 4.30
N ILE A 45 11.28 18.62 4.36
CA ILE A 45 12.59 17.95 4.28
C ILE A 45 13.31 18.30 2.97
N ARG A 46 12.58 18.39 1.85
CA ARG A 46 13.14 18.72 0.54
C ARG A 46 13.80 20.11 0.51
N ASP A 47 13.27 21.06 1.27
CA ASP A 47 13.71 22.45 1.23
C ASP A 47 14.85 22.76 2.21
N ILE A 48 15.30 21.79 3.00
CA ILE A 48 16.40 21.98 3.97
C ILE A 48 17.73 21.82 3.26
N ALA A 49 18.44 22.94 3.07
CA ALA A 49 19.81 22.97 2.57
C ALA A 49 20.82 22.90 3.72
N ALA A 50 22.11 22.83 3.41
CA ALA A 50 23.16 22.84 4.42
C ALA A 50 23.31 24.22 5.09
N ASN A 51 23.45 24.26 6.41
CA ASN A 51 23.57 25.46 7.25
C ASN A 51 22.29 26.27 7.46
N ASP A 52 21.13 25.68 7.17
CA ASP A 52 19.83 26.26 7.45
C ASP A 52 19.43 26.09 8.92
N GLU A 53 18.64 27.04 9.41
CA GLU A 53 17.83 26.81 10.61
C GLU A 53 16.67 25.88 10.25
N VAL A 54 16.51 24.84 11.05
CA VAL A 54 15.44 23.85 10.86
C VAL A 54 14.40 24.09 11.93
N SER A 55 13.17 24.40 11.53
CA SER A 55 12.04 24.53 12.45
C SER A 55 10.77 24.00 11.83
N GLY A 56 10.13 23.01 12.47
CA GLY A 56 8.90 22.44 11.91
C GLY A 56 8.47 21.12 12.53
N LEU A 57 7.37 20.61 12.01
CA LEU A 57 6.82 19.32 12.36
C LEU A 57 7.37 18.22 11.45
N PHE A 58 7.85 17.15 12.06
CA PHE A 58 8.37 15.98 11.36
C PHE A 58 7.89 14.70 12.03
N LEU A 59 7.84 13.62 11.26
CA LEU A 59 7.62 12.27 11.74
C LEU A 59 8.96 11.62 12.07
N LEU A 60 9.09 10.97 13.23
CA LEU A 60 10.22 10.09 13.51
C LEU A 60 10.10 8.78 12.72
N GLY A 61 10.93 8.60 11.70
CA GLY A 61 11.04 7.35 10.93
C GLY A 61 11.84 6.26 11.66
N SER A 62 12.84 6.67 12.44
CA SER A 62 13.59 5.80 13.34
C SER A 62 14.17 6.61 14.51
N ALA A 63 14.36 5.95 15.65
CA ALA A 63 15.01 6.52 16.82
C ALA A 63 15.89 5.46 17.48
N THR A 64 17.19 5.73 17.62
CA THR A 64 18.13 4.82 18.25
C THR A 64 19.10 5.57 19.16
N LEU A 65 19.11 5.19 20.44
CA LEU A 65 20.07 5.71 21.40
C LEU A 65 21.41 4.98 21.23
N GLN A 66 22.48 5.74 20.99
CA GLN A 66 23.83 5.21 20.77
C GLN A 66 24.82 5.88 21.73
N GLN A 67 25.98 5.24 21.92
CA GLN A 67 27.06 5.77 22.74
C GLN A 67 28.14 6.42 21.87
N SER A 68 28.55 7.64 22.21
CA SER A 68 29.73 8.30 21.61
C SER A 68 30.82 8.55 22.65
N ARG A 69 31.97 9.06 22.21
CA ARG A 69 33.07 9.50 23.10
C ARG A 69 32.63 10.58 24.11
N ASN A 70 31.63 11.38 23.76
CA ASN A 70 31.16 12.52 24.56
C ASN A 70 29.87 12.20 25.34
N GLY A 71 29.46 10.92 25.40
CA GLY A 71 28.24 10.47 26.06
C GLY A 71 27.18 9.92 25.09
N PRO A 72 25.99 9.56 25.61
CA PRO A 72 24.91 9.00 24.80
C PRO A 72 24.35 10.06 23.84
N PHE A 73 23.93 9.66 22.65
CA PHE A 73 23.30 10.54 21.65
C PHE A 73 22.19 9.79 20.93
N TRP A 74 21.14 10.52 20.53
CA TRP A 74 20.10 9.96 19.68
C TRP A 74 20.51 10.09 18.22
N ARG A 75 20.45 8.98 17.49
CA ARG A 75 20.39 8.98 16.02
C ARG A 75 18.93 8.81 15.61
N LEU A 76 18.41 9.79 14.89
CA LEU A 76 17.02 9.87 14.47
C LEU A 76 16.95 9.96 12.94
N GLU A 77 15.82 9.57 12.38
CA GLU A 77 15.44 9.87 11.01
C GLU A 77 14.19 10.74 11.03
N LEU A 78 14.29 11.98 10.56
CA LEU A 78 13.16 12.86 10.36
C LEU A 78 12.54 12.57 9.00
N ARG A 79 11.21 12.45 8.96
CA ARG A 79 10.44 12.17 7.75
C ARG A 79 9.31 13.16 7.57
N ASP A 80 8.99 13.41 6.32
CA ASP A 80 7.75 14.02 5.92
C ASP A 80 7.31 13.54 4.54
N ALA A 81 6.22 14.08 3.98
CA ALA A 81 5.74 13.70 2.65
C ALA A 81 6.72 13.98 1.50
N THR A 82 7.75 14.80 1.73
CA THR A 82 8.72 15.24 0.71
C THR A 82 10.02 14.45 0.74
N GLY A 83 10.34 13.77 1.85
CA GLY A 83 11.53 12.94 1.96
C GLY A 83 11.88 12.52 3.39
N SER A 84 13.12 12.04 3.55
CA SER A 84 13.70 11.74 4.86
C SER A 84 15.12 12.27 5.00
N MET A 85 15.53 12.56 6.23
CA MET A 85 16.85 13.12 6.56
C MET A 85 17.34 12.60 7.91
N GLU A 86 18.65 12.39 8.03
CA GLU A 86 19.25 12.01 9.31
C GLU A 86 19.32 13.20 10.27
N ALA A 87 19.03 12.95 11.54
CA ALA A 87 19.15 13.93 12.60
C ALA A 87 19.80 13.34 13.86
N LYS A 88 20.43 14.21 14.66
CA LYS A 88 21.11 13.82 15.90
C LYS A 88 20.77 14.76 17.04
N ILE A 89 20.62 14.19 18.23
CA ILE A 89 20.61 14.93 19.50
C ILE A 89 21.85 14.50 20.29
N TRP A 90 22.79 15.41 20.48
CA TRP A 90 24.04 15.12 21.18
C TRP A 90 23.90 15.20 22.70
N SER A 91 24.80 14.52 23.41
CA SER A 91 25.00 14.71 24.86
C SER A 91 25.40 16.16 25.17
N PRO A 92 24.95 16.75 26.30
CA PRO A 92 24.12 16.14 27.34
C PRO A 92 22.61 16.18 27.03
N GLN A 93 22.20 16.92 26.01
CA GLN A 93 20.79 17.17 25.69
C GLN A 93 19.99 15.90 25.36
N SER A 94 20.63 14.89 24.77
CA SER A 94 20.03 13.59 24.50
C SER A 94 19.37 12.95 25.72
N GLN A 95 19.89 13.23 26.93
CA GLN A 95 19.37 12.68 28.19
C GLN A 95 18.04 13.29 28.63
N ALA A 96 17.63 14.43 28.03
CA ALA A 96 16.32 15.02 28.29
C ALA A 96 15.16 14.23 27.64
N TYR A 97 15.48 13.26 26.78
CA TYR A 97 14.52 12.51 25.98
C TYR A 97 14.69 11.00 26.22
N PRO A 98 13.95 10.41 27.19
CA PRO A 98 14.07 9.00 27.49
C PRO A 98 13.37 8.09 26.47
N ASP A 99 12.24 8.54 25.89
CA ASP A 99 11.28 7.66 25.21
C ASP A 99 10.98 8.08 23.75
N LEU A 100 12.03 8.35 22.97
CA LEU A 100 11.86 8.61 21.53
C LEU A 100 11.68 7.30 20.76
N THR A 101 10.60 7.20 20.01
CA THR A 101 10.25 6.03 19.21
C THR A 101 9.79 6.42 17.81
N ALA A 102 9.94 5.50 16.86
CA ALA A 102 9.42 5.70 15.51
C ALA A 102 7.89 5.82 15.54
N GLY A 103 7.32 6.63 14.64
CA GLY A 103 5.88 6.89 14.58
C GLY A 103 5.41 8.13 15.34
N GLN A 104 6.25 8.74 16.17
CA GLN A 104 5.92 9.97 16.88
C GLN A 104 6.05 11.19 15.95
N ILE A 105 5.08 12.11 15.99
CA ILE A 105 5.21 13.45 15.40
C ILE A 105 5.92 14.35 16.41
N VAL A 106 6.94 15.04 15.94
CA VAL A 106 7.79 15.91 16.74
C VAL A 106 7.87 17.33 16.16
N ASP A 107 7.78 18.32 17.04
CA ASP A 107 8.17 19.71 16.76
C ASP A 107 9.67 19.84 17.05
N VAL A 108 10.43 20.16 16.00
CA VAL A 108 11.90 20.18 16.02
C VAL A 108 12.37 21.61 15.76
N GLU A 109 13.36 22.03 16.54
CA GLU A 109 14.22 23.17 16.24
C GLU A 109 15.68 22.72 16.25
N GLY A 110 16.44 23.14 15.25
CA GLY A 110 17.82 22.73 15.11
C GLY A 110 18.51 23.44 13.96
N ARG A 111 19.66 22.90 13.57
CA ARG A 111 20.46 23.45 12.48
C ARG A 111 20.95 22.31 11.60
N SER A 112 20.80 22.46 10.30
CA SER A 112 21.37 21.52 9.34
C SER A 112 22.87 21.80 9.14
N GLY A 113 23.62 20.76 8.82
CA GLY A 113 25.03 20.85 8.46
C GLY A 113 25.39 19.70 7.53
N THR A 114 26.59 19.75 6.95
CA THR A 114 27.08 18.68 6.09
C THR A 114 28.05 17.79 6.85
N TYR A 115 27.80 16.49 6.86
CA TYR A 115 28.72 15.49 7.39
C TYR A 115 28.90 14.37 6.37
N ARG A 116 30.15 14.16 5.92
CA ARG A 116 30.49 13.17 4.86
C ARG A 116 29.61 13.34 3.61
N ASP A 117 29.50 14.57 3.13
CA ASP A 117 28.73 14.97 1.93
C ASP A 117 27.22 14.71 2.01
N LYS A 118 26.68 14.45 3.21
CA LYS A 118 25.24 14.36 3.48
C LYS A 118 24.79 15.48 4.40
N VAL A 119 23.63 16.07 4.11
CA VAL A 119 22.97 17.02 5.00
C VAL A 119 22.38 16.25 6.18
N GLU A 120 22.73 16.65 7.39
CA GLU A 120 22.18 16.12 8.65
C GLU A 120 21.76 17.25 9.58
N VAL A 121 20.73 17.02 10.39
CA VAL A 121 20.23 18.02 11.35
C VAL A 121 20.79 17.73 12.74
N THR A 122 21.43 18.74 13.34
CA THR A 122 21.68 18.74 14.79
C THR A 122 20.51 19.41 15.48
N ILE A 123 19.76 18.64 16.26
CA ILE A 123 18.55 19.10 16.93
C ILE A 123 18.94 19.79 18.24
N GLY A 124 18.46 21.03 18.40
CA GLY A 124 18.65 21.87 19.59
C GLY A 124 17.40 21.96 20.48
N ARG A 125 16.21 21.59 19.98
CA ARG A 125 14.99 21.37 20.78
C ARG A 125 14.10 20.35 20.05
N LEU A 126 13.55 19.42 20.81
CA LEU A 126 12.53 18.48 20.34
C LEU A 126 11.36 18.47 21.33
N ARG A 127 10.13 18.41 20.80
CA ARG A 127 8.91 18.15 21.57
C ARG A 127 8.05 17.14 20.84
N VAL A 128 7.69 16.05 21.52
CA VAL A 128 6.72 15.09 21.01
C VAL A 128 5.31 15.68 21.13
N LEU A 129 4.51 15.59 20.08
CA LEU A 129 3.11 16.04 20.08
C LEU A 129 2.22 15.00 20.78
N ASP A 130 1.24 15.48 21.54
CA ASP A 130 0.25 14.60 22.16
C ASP A 130 -0.87 14.17 21.20
N ASP A 131 -1.67 13.18 21.60
CA ASP A 131 -2.74 12.62 20.76
C ASP A 131 -3.78 13.66 20.33
N ALA A 132 -4.04 14.68 21.15
CA ALA A 132 -5.02 15.72 20.84
C ALA A 132 -4.48 16.71 19.80
N GLU A 133 -3.20 17.07 19.90
CA GLU A 133 -2.49 17.86 18.87
C GLU A 133 -2.41 17.08 17.55
N GLN A 134 -2.18 15.76 17.61
CA GLN A 134 -2.09 14.91 16.41
C GLN A 134 -3.44 14.72 15.71
N ALA A 135 -4.54 14.62 16.45
CA ALA A 135 -5.88 14.39 15.88
C ALA A 135 -6.35 15.50 14.91
N GLY A 136 -5.78 16.70 15.02
CA GLY A 136 -6.05 17.83 14.13
C GLY A 136 -5.13 17.94 12.91
N LEU A 137 -4.15 17.06 12.77
CA LEU A 137 -3.15 17.12 11.69
C LEU A 137 -3.57 16.29 10.47
N ASP A 138 -3.28 16.83 9.28
CA ASP A 138 -3.33 16.06 8.05
C ASP A 138 -2.11 15.13 7.96
N LEU A 139 -2.34 13.82 8.07
CA LEU A 139 -1.30 12.79 7.96
C LEU A 139 -0.58 12.82 6.59
N GLY A 140 -1.23 13.36 5.55
CA GLY A 140 -0.64 13.56 4.23
C GLY A 140 0.55 14.53 4.21
N LEU A 141 0.78 15.30 5.28
CA LEU A 141 1.97 16.15 5.43
C LEU A 141 3.23 15.36 5.84
N PHE A 142 3.04 14.18 6.42
CA PHE A 142 4.08 13.38 7.07
C PHE A 142 4.41 12.09 6.33
N LEU A 143 3.44 11.53 5.65
CA LEU A 143 3.59 10.31 4.86
C LEU A 143 3.60 10.69 3.38
N PRO A 144 4.50 10.11 2.56
CA PRO A 144 4.32 10.20 1.13
C PRO A 144 2.95 9.60 0.79
N ALA A 145 2.28 10.17 -0.20
CA ALA A 145 0.97 9.72 -0.69
C ALA A 145 1.05 9.47 -2.20
N SER A 146 0.15 8.64 -2.70
CA SER A 146 -0.02 8.52 -4.15
C SER A 146 -0.30 9.90 -4.74
N PRO A 147 0.27 10.23 -5.92
CA PRO A 147 -0.12 11.44 -6.65
C PRO A 147 -1.58 11.41 -7.11
N ARG A 148 -2.24 10.25 -7.03
CA ARG A 148 -3.65 10.05 -7.37
C ARG A 148 -4.46 9.83 -6.09
N PRO A 149 -5.65 10.43 -5.95
CA PRO A 149 -6.51 10.16 -4.79
C PRO A 149 -6.89 8.67 -4.70
N ALA A 150 -6.69 8.06 -3.52
CA ALA A 150 -6.96 6.63 -3.32
C ALA A 150 -8.41 6.25 -3.62
N GLN A 151 -9.36 7.14 -3.31
CA GLN A 151 -10.78 6.91 -3.58
C GLN A 151 -11.08 6.84 -5.07
N GLU A 152 -10.51 7.73 -5.89
CA GLU A 152 -10.66 7.70 -7.35
C GLU A 152 -10.11 6.39 -7.92
N MET A 153 -8.96 5.95 -7.42
CA MET A 153 -8.37 4.67 -7.84
C MET A 153 -9.22 3.46 -7.45
N LEU A 154 -9.84 3.46 -6.26
CA LEU A 154 -10.75 2.40 -5.86
C LEU A 154 -12.02 2.39 -6.74
N ASP A 155 -12.55 3.55 -7.09
CA ASP A 155 -13.70 3.68 -7.97
C ASP A 155 -13.39 3.16 -9.40
N GLU A 156 -12.19 3.43 -9.89
CA GLU A 156 -11.67 2.86 -11.14
C GLU A 156 -11.56 1.34 -11.09
N LEU A 157 -11.03 0.76 -9.99
CA LEU A 157 -11.00 -0.69 -9.81
C LEU A 157 -12.41 -1.30 -9.85
N ILE A 158 -13.36 -0.67 -9.17
CA ILE A 158 -14.75 -1.12 -9.15
C ILE A 158 -15.37 -1.03 -10.55
N ALA A 159 -15.08 0.03 -11.30
CA ALA A 159 -15.53 0.18 -12.68
C ALA A 159 -14.93 -0.90 -13.61
N LEU A 160 -13.61 -1.14 -13.48
CA LEU A 160 -12.90 -2.20 -14.18
C LEU A 160 -13.52 -3.57 -13.89
N CYS A 161 -13.78 -3.88 -12.62
CA CYS A 161 -14.40 -5.13 -12.21
C CYS A 161 -15.79 -5.33 -12.86
N LYS A 162 -16.60 -4.27 -12.93
CA LYS A 162 -17.93 -4.36 -13.57
C LYS A 162 -17.83 -4.64 -15.07
N ALA A 163 -16.81 -4.12 -15.73
CA ALA A 163 -16.58 -4.30 -17.16
C ALA A 163 -16.02 -5.69 -17.49
N GLU A 164 -15.00 -6.15 -16.76
CA GLU A 164 -14.21 -7.32 -17.13
C GLU A 164 -14.78 -8.65 -16.60
N PHE A 165 -15.44 -8.67 -15.43
CA PHE A 165 -15.99 -9.90 -14.87
C PHE A 165 -17.35 -10.25 -15.45
N THR A 166 -17.40 -11.09 -16.48
CA THR A 166 -18.64 -11.56 -17.12
C THR A 166 -19.31 -12.72 -16.37
N HIS A 167 -18.55 -13.53 -15.63
CA HIS A 167 -19.07 -14.62 -14.81
C HIS A 167 -19.60 -14.08 -13.47
N ALA A 168 -20.91 -14.22 -13.23
CA ALA A 168 -21.58 -13.59 -12.10
C ALA A 168 -20.99 -13.94 -10.71
N PRO A 169 -20.62 -15.21 -10.42
CA PRO A 169 -19.92 -15.55 -9.17
C PRO A 169 -18.60 -14.80 -8.95
N TRP A 170 -17.79 -14.62 -9.99
CA TRP A 170 -16.57 -13.82 -9.90
C TRP A 170 -16.90 -12.37 -9.56
N ARG A 171 -17.80 -11.74 -10.34
CA ARG A 171 -18.22 -10.36 -10.12
C ARG A 171 -18.79 -10.15 -8.72
N LYS A 172 -19.58 -11.10 -8.21
CA LYS A 172 -20.13 -11.09 -6.85
C LYS A 172 -19.00 -11.12 -5.82
N PHE A 173 -18.02 -12.01 -5.99
CA PHE A 173 -16.87 -12.13 -5.10
C PHE A 173 -16.04 -10.84 -5.04
N VAL A 174 -15.54 -10.35 -6.18
CA VAL A 174 -14.67 -9.17 -6.20
C VAL A 174 -15.35 -7.92 -5.66
N LEU A 175 -16.61 -7.67 -6.04
CA LEU A 175 -17.35 -6.50 -5.54
C LEU A 175 -17.71 -6.62 -4.07
N ALA A 176 -17.91 -7.84 -3.55
CA ALA A 176 -18.17 -8.05 -2.12
C ALA A 176 -16.92 -7.75 -1.28
N VAL A 177 -15.72 -8.09 -1.78
CA VAL A 177 -14.45 -7.78 -1.08
C VAL A 177 -14.14 -6.28 -1.14
N LEU A 178 -14.22 -5.66 -2.32
CA LEU A 178 -13.87 -4.24 -2.51
C LEU A 178 -14.83 -3.26 -1.83
N ARG A 179 -16.03 -3.71 -1.45
CA ARG A 179 -17.06 -2.89 -0.77
C ARG A 179 -17.29 -3.30 0.68
N ASP A 180 -16.51 -4.24 1.17
CA ASP A 180 -16.63 -4.66 2.56
C ASP A 180 -16.27 -3.48 3.49
N GLU A 181 -17.08 -3.27 4.51
CA GLU A 181 -16.97 -2.11 5.40
C GLU A 181 -15.69 -2.14 6.25
N ASP A 182 -15.11 -3.33 6.49
CA ASP A 182 -13.84 -3.47 7.18
C ASP A 182 -12.64 -3.35 6.22
N ILE A 183 -12.79 -3.79 4.96
CA ILE A 183 -11.68 -3.84 3.99
C ILE A 183 -11.49 -2.49 3.29
N ALA A 184 -12.57 -1.90 2.77
CA ALA A 184 -12.46 -0.73 1.89
C ALA A 184 -11.77 0.49 2.56
N PRO A 185 -12.11 0.89 3.80
CA PRO A 185 -11.44 2.02 4.45
C PRO A 185 -9.94 1.76 4.68
N ARG A 186 -9.59 0.53 5.04
CA ARG A 186 -8.18 0.18 5.28
C ARG A 186 -7.39 0.12 3.99
N LEU A 187 -7.99 -0.39 2.91
CA LEU A 187 -7.39 -0.45 1.59
C LEU A 187 -7.02 0.96 1.07
N LEU A 188 -7.86 1.96 1.31
CA LEU A 188 -7.58 3.36 0.94
C LEU A 188 -6.34 3.94 1.67
N ALA A 189 -6.08 3.48 2.89
CA ALA A 189 -4.95 3.94 3.69
C ALA A 189 -3.69 3.08 3.54
N ALA A 190 -3.82 1.85 3.01
CA ALA A 190 -2.76 0.86 3.02
C ALA A 190 -1.62 1.19 2.03
N PRO A 191 -0.35 1.13 2.49
CA PRO A 191 0.80 1.07 1.59
C PRO A 191 0.94 -0.33 0.99
N ALA A 192 1.54 -0.43 -0.20
CA ALA A 192 1.82 -1.74 -0.81
C ALA A 192 3.10 -2.38 -0.29
N ALA A 193 3.90 -1.67 0.51
CA ALA A 193 5.12 -2.19 1.08
C ALA A 193 5.58 -1.38 2.28
N LYS A 194 6.48 -1.95 3.09
CA LYS A 194 7.08 -1.28 4.23
C LYS A 194 8.05 -0.15 3.83
N SER A 195 8.89 -0.38 2.83
CA SER A 195 9.99 0.56 2.51
C SER A 195 10.36 0.66 1.03
N VAL A 196 9.86 -0.22 0.17
CA VAL A 196 10.26 -0.29 -1.24
C VAL A 196 9.00 -0.34 -2.09
N HIS A 197 8.88 0.50 -3.13
CA HIS A 197 7.76 0.58 -4.09
C HIS A 197 6.34 0.71 -3.47
N HIS A 198 5.65 1.82 -3.76
CA HIS A 198 4.30 2.08 -3.25
C HIS A 198 4.18 2.06 -1.70
N ALA A 199 5.26 2.35 -0.99
CA ALA A 199 5.31 2.46 0.48
C ALA A 199 4.73 3.80 0.98
N TYR A 200 3.54 4.14 0.49
CA TYR A 200 2.84 5.40 0.72
C TYR A 200 1.34 5.19 0.86
N VAL A 201 0.64 6.17 1.44
CA VAL A 201 -0.81 6.10 1.62
C VAL A 201 -1.50 5.96 0.26
N GLY A 202 -2.40 4.98 0.14
CA GLY A 202 -3.07 4.62 -1.12
C GLY A 202 -2.22 3.79 -2.08
N GLY A 203 -0.99 3.44 -1.70
CA GLY A 203 -0.05 2.71 -2.55
C GLY A 203 -0.53 1.32 -2.92
N LEU A 204 -1.26 0.62 -2.03
CA LEU A 204 -1.78 -0.72 -2.34
C LEU A 204 -2.83 -0.69 -3.44
N VAL A 205 -3.73 0.31 -3.45
CA VAL A 205 -4.74 0.46 -4.50
C VAL A 205 -4.10 0.82 -5.84
N GLU A 206 -3.09 1.70 -5.82
CA GLU A 206 -2.33 2.04 -7.03
C GLU A 206 -1.65 0.81 -7.63
N HIS A 207 -1.01 0.01 -6.77
CA HIS A 207 -0.36 -1.24 -7.16
C HIS A 207 -1.38 -2.25 -7.72
N MET A 208 -2.52 -2.46 -7.05
CA MET A 208 -3.61 -3.31 -7.56
C MET A 208 -4.09 -2.88 -8.96
N LEU A 209 -4.27 -1.58 -9.21
CA LEU A 209 -4.63 -1.07 -10.53
C LEU A 209 -3.55 -1.36 -11.57
N SER A 210 -2.29 -1.14 -11.21
CA SER A 210 -1.16 -1.34 -12.13
C SER A 210 -1.03 -2.81 -12.52
N VAL A 211 -1.02 -3.72 -11.55
CA VAL A 211 -0.94 -5.17 -11.77
C VAL A 211 -2.18 -5.68 -12.52
N ALA A 212 -3.38 -5.20 -12.20
CA ALA A 212 -4.59 -5.52 -12.97
C ALA A 212 -4.45 -5.08 -14.44
N GLY A 213 -3.95 -3.87 -14.69
CA GLY A 213 -3.72 -3.37 -16.04
C GLY A 213 -2.65 -4.17 -16.81
N LEU A 214 -1.60 -4.67 -16.15
CA LEU A 214 -0.61 -5.55 -16.76
C LEU A 214 -1.21 -6.93 -17.05
N ALA A 215 -1.91 -7.51 -16.07
CA ALA A 215 -2.57 -8.80 -16.18
C ALA A 215 -3.56 -8.86 -17.35
N LEU A 216 -4.36 -7.81 -17.55
CA LEU A 216 -5.30 -7.74 -18.68
C LEU A 216 -4.58 -7.67 -20.02
N ARG A 217 -3.47 -6.93 -20.13
CA ARG A 217 -2.65 -6.90 -21.35
C ARG A 217 -1.99 -8.23 -21.65
N ILE A 218 -1.55 -8.95 -20.62
CA ILE A 218 -1.02 -10.31 -20.75
C ILE A 218 -2.13 -11.25 -21.25
N ALA A 219 -3.33 -11.17 -20.70
CA ALA A 219 -4.48 -11.95 -21.15
C ALA A 219 -4.97 -11.57 -22.55
N ASP A 220 -4.82 -10.32 -22.98
CA ASP A 220 -5.11 -9.92 -24.37
C ASP A 220 -4.13 -10.59 -25.35
N HIS A 221 -2.88 -10.80 -24.93
CA HIS A 221 -1.85 -11.44 -25.74
C HIS A 221 -1.94 -12.98 -25.72
N TYR A 222 -2.28 -13.57 -24.57
CA TYR A 222 -2.45 -15.01 -24.35
C TYR A 222 -3.93 -15.34 -24.09
N PRO A 223 -4.75 -15.48 -25.15
CA PRO A 223 -6.20 -15.67 -25.03
C PRO A 223 -6.60 -17.00 -24.39
N GLU A 224 -5.69 -17.95 -24.25
CA GLU A 224 -5.89 -19.21 -23.55
C GLU A 224 -5.93 -19.07 -22.02
N LEU A 225 -5.49 -17.93 -21.46
CA LEU A 225 -5.55 -17.67 -20.02
C LEU A 225 -7.00 -17.43 -19.57
N ASP A 226 -7.36 -17.93 -18.39
CA ASP A 226 -8.57 -17.46 -17.72
C ASP A 226 -8.38 -16.02 -17.24
N ARG A 227 -8.79 -15.08 -18.10
CA ARG A 227 -8.74 -13.64 -17.87
C ARG A 227 -9.38 -13.22 -16.54
N GLN A 228 -10.49 -13.85 -16.15
CA GLN A 228 -11.22 -13.47 -14.93
C GLN A 228 -10.52 -14.00 -13.69
N ALA A 229 -10.06 -15.24 -13.70
CA ALA A 229 -9.26 -15.79 -12.60
C ALA A 229 -7.95 -14.97 -12.42
N LEU A 230 -7.25 -14.68 -13.51
CA LEU A 230 -6.03 -13.87 -13.49
C LEU A 230 -6.30 -12.46 -12.95
N LEU A 231 -7.35 -11.77 -13.41
CA LEU A 231 -7.73 -10.45 -12.90
C LEU A 231 -8.08 -10.52 -11.41
N ALA A 232 -8.84 -11.51 -10.96
CA ALA A 232 -9.15 -11.67 -9.54
C ALA A 232 -7.89 -11.86 -8.70
N GLY A 233 -6.95 -12.70 -9.18
CA GLY A 233 -5.64 -12.87 -8.56
C GLY A 233 -4.85 -11.56 -8.48
N ALA A 234 -4.78 -10.81 -9.58
CA ALA A 234 -4.12 -9.50 -9.64
C ALA A 234 -4.68 -8.50 -8.62
N LEU A 235 -6.00 -8.48 -8.43
CA LEU A 235 -6.66 -7.59 -7.48
C LEU A 235 -6.35 -7.95 -6.02
N PHE A 236 -6.17 -9.22 -5.68
CA PHE A 236 -6.18 -9.64 -4.27
C PHE A 236 -4.92 -10.35 -3.80
N HIS A 237 -3.90 -10.53 -4.65
CA HIS A 237 -2.65 -11.21 -4.27
C HIS A 237 -2.01 -10.63 -3.01
N ASP A 238 -2.08 -9.31 -2.86
CA ASP A 238 -1.48 -8.54 -1.78
C ASP A 238 -2.48 -7.97 -0.76
N ILE A 239 -3.76 -8.37 -0.82
CA ILE A 239 -4.81 -7.76 0.03
C ILE A 239 -4.51 -7.91 1.52
N GLY A 240 -3.77 -8.94 1.92
CA GLY A 240 -3.34 -9.15 3.30
C GLY A 240 -2.48 -8.03 3.87
N LYS A 241 -1.84 -7.21 3.03
CA LYS A 241 -0.98 -6.08 3.46
C LYS A 241 -1.75 -5.05 4.29
N VAL A 242 -3.07 -4.97 4.07
CA VAL A 242 -4.02 -4.17 4.84
C VAL A 242 -4.03 -4.48 6.34
N TRP A 243 -3.61 -5.68 6.74
CA TRP A 243 -3.52 -6.14 8.13
C TRP A 243 -2.09 -6.51 8.54
N GLU A 244 -1.24 -6.89 7.58
CA GLU A 244 0.18 -7.18 7.82
C GLU A 244 0.92 -5.93 8.33
N LEU A 245 0.58 -4.77 7.78
CA LEU A 245 1.18 -3.50 8.14
C LEU A 245 0.23 -2.75 9.09
N THR A 246 0.77 -2.21 10.18
CA THR A 246 0.01 -1.38 11.13
C THR A 246 -0.51 -0.10 10.50
N GLY A 247 0.08 0.32 9.37
CA GLY A 247 -0.22 1.57 8.70
C GLY A 247 0.16 2.78 9.56
N GLY A 248 -0.38 3.94 9.20
CA GLY A 248 -0.15 5.18 9.93
C GLY A 248 1.32 5.62 9.94
N LEU A 249 1.66 6.42 10.95
CA LEU A 249 2.93 7.14 11.05
C LEU A 249 4.15 6.20 11.23
N ALA A 250 3.99 5.09 11.95
CA ALA A 250 5.09 4.13 12.15
C ALA A 250 5.28 3.17 10.95
N ASN A 251 4.19 2.83 10.25
CA ASN A 251 4.13 1.85 9.16
C ASN A 251 5.04 0.63 9.38
N ASP A 252 4.83 -0.07 10.50
CA ASP A 252 5.58 -1.27 10.87
C ASP A 252 4.74 -2.54 10.67
N TYR A 253 5.32 -3.71 10.86
CA TYR A 253 4.56 -4.95 10.85
C TYR A 253 3.72 -5.10 12.12
N SER A 254 2.47 -5.54 11.96
CA SER A 254 1.65 -6.04 13.06
C SER A 254 2.21 -7.37 13.57
N ASP A 255 1.81 -7.80 14.77
CA ASP A 255 2.21 -9.12 15.29
C ASP A 255 1.72 -10.24 14.36
N GLU A 256 0.49 -10.13 13.87
CA GLU A 256 -0.08 -11.03 12.87
C GLU A 256 0.75 -11.01 11.58
N GLY A 257 1.13 -9.82 11.10
CA GLY A 257 1.99 -9.64 9.93
C GLY A 257 3.37 -10.29 10.08
N ARG A 258 4.02 -10.15 11.23
CA ARG A 258 5.32 -10.78 11.52
C ARG A 258 5.24 -12.30 11.62
N LEU A 259 4.13 -12.83 12.14
CA LEU A 259 3.98 -14.26 12.40
C LEU A 259 3.41 -15.04 11.21
N LEU A 260 2.47 -14.45 10.46
CA LEU A 260 1.69 -15.14 9.43
C LEU A 260 1.99 -14.64 8.01
N GLY A 261 2.31 -13.35 7.86
CA GLY A 261 2.51 -12.69 6.56
C GLY A 261 1.23 -12.47 5.76
N HIS A 262 1.27 -11.50 4.84
CA HIS A 262 0.09 -11.05 4.08
C HIS A 262 -0.56 -12.15 3.24
N ILE A 263 0.18 -13.13 2.71
CA ILE A 263 -0.41 -14.20 1.89
C ILE A 263 -1.45 -14.99 2.68
N HIS A 264 -1.08 -15.40 3.90
CA HIS A 264 -1.96 -16.16 4.77
C HIS A 264 -3.12 -15.30 5.26
N ILE A 265 -2.81 -14.11 5.77
CA ILE A 265 -3.80 -13.17 6.30
C ILE A 265 -4.82 -12.81 5.21
N GLY A 266 -4.36 -12.48 4.00
CA GLY A 266 -5.21 -12.13 2.88
C GLY A 266 -6.21 -13.23 2.54
N LEU A 267 -5.74 -14.49 2.45
CA LEU A 267 -6.61 -15.64 2.22
C LEU A 267 -7.62 -15.85 3.35
N GLU A 268 -7.20 -15.73 4.61
CA GLU A 268 -8.10 -15.86 5.76
C GLU A 268 -9.21 -14.81 5.72
N ARG A 269 -8.86 -13.55 5.43
CA ARG A 269 -9.81 -12.42 5.43
C ARG A 269 -10.79 -12.49 4.26
N ILE A 270 -10.39 -12.98 3.09
CA ILE A 270 -11.28 -13.10 1.91
C ILE A 270 -12.08 -14.41 1.87
N GLU A 271 -11.70 -15.43 2.64
CA GLU A 271 -12.36 -16.74 2.69
C GLU A 271 -13.88 -16.66 2.93
N PRO A 272 -14.41 -15.81 3.85
CA PRO A 272 -15.85 -15.65 4.03
C PRO A 272 -16.57 -15.16 2.75
N HIS A 273 -15.91 -14.31 1.94
CA HIS A 273 -16.45 -13.83 0.67
C HIS A 273 -16.40 -14.91 -0.40
N LEU A 274 -15.31 -15.69 -0.47
CA LEU A 274 -15.21 -16.85 -1.37
C LEU A 274 -16.31 -17.87 -1.11
N ARG A 275 -16.61 -18.19 0.15
CA ARG A 275 -17.69 -19.13 0.52
C ARG A 275 -19.08 -18.67 0.06
N LYS A 276 -19.31 -17.35 0.03
CA LYS A 276 -20.58 -16.74 -0.38
C LYS A 276 -20.65 -16.43 -1.88
N SER A 277 -19.55 -16.61 -2.62
CA SER A 277 -19.43 -16.22 -4.04
C SER A 277 -20.31 -17.05 -4.97
N GLY A 278 -20.49 -18.34 -4.66
CA GLY A 278 -21.08 -19.31 -5.58
C GLY A 278 -20.13 -19.79 -6.69
N LEU A 279 -18.82 -19.52 -6.57
CA LEU A 279 -17.80 -20.06 -7.46
C LEU A 279 -17.72 -21.59 -7.31
N ALA A 280 -17.45 -22.26 -8.43
CA ALA A 280 -17.15 -23.68 -8.42
C ALA A 280 -15.91 -23.98 -7.56
N PRO A 281 -15.85 -25.11 -6.84
CA PRO A 281 -14.72 -25.45 -5.97
C PRO A 281 -13.34 -25.40 -6.67
N GLU A 282 -13.29 -25.72 -7.96
CA GLU A 282 -12.08 -25.72 -8.78
C GLU A 282 -11.58 -24.28 -9.03
N LEU A 283 -12.49 -23.33 -9.29
CA LEU A 283 -12.16 -21.91 -9.43
C LEU A 283 -11.68 -21.31 -8.12
N VAL A 284 -12.29 -21.69 -7.00
CA VAL A 284 -11.84 -21.29 -5.66
C VAL A 284 -10.43 -21.81 -5.39
N THR A 285 -10.16 -23.07 -5.75
CA THR A 285 -8.84 -23.69 -5.57
C THR A 285 -7.78 -23.01 -6.44
N HIS A 286 -8.10 -22.72 -7.71
CA HIS A 286 -7.20 -22.02 -8.62
C HIS A 286 -6.89 -20.61 -8.12
N PHE A 287 -7.89 -19.83 -7.70
CA PHE A 287 -7.66 -18.50 -7.12
C PHE A 287 -6.80 -18.56 -5.86
N LYS A 288 -7.06 -19.49 -4.93
CA LYS A 288 -6.17 -19.68 -3.77
C LYS A 288 -4.74 -19.99 -4.20
N HIS A 289 -4.55 -20.80 -5.26
CA HIS A 289 -3.23 -21.07 -5.82
C HIS A 289 -2.57 -19.83 -6.42
N LEU A 290 -3.33 -18.94 -7.09
CA LEU A 290 -2.81 -17.64 -7.56
C LEU A 290 -2.24 -16.83 -6.40
N ILE A 291 -3.02 -16.65 -5.33
CA ILE A 291 -2.58 -15.89 -4.15
C ILE A 291 -1.39 -16.58 -3.47
N LEU A 292 -1.43 -17.90 -3.26
CA LEU A 292 -0.35 -18.65 -2.59
C LEU A 292 0.97 -18.69 -3.36
N SER A 293 0.97 -18.42 -4.66
CA SER A 293 2.14 -18.59 -5.52
C SER A 293 2.62 -17.33 -6.24
N HIS A 294 2.00 -16.18 -5.99
CA HIS A 294 2.28 -14.95 -6.73
C HIS A 294 3.72 -14.43 -6.56
N HIS A 295 4.37 -14.70 -5.42
CA HIS A 295 5.80 -14.41 -5.25
C HIS A 295 6.72 -15.25 -6.16
N GLY A 296 6.22 -16.31 -6.81
CA GLY A 296 6.91 -17.07 -7.85
C GLY A 296 7.91 -18.10 -7.31
N GLU A 297 8.88 -17.65 -6.52
CA GLU A 297 9.98 -18.48 -6.05
C GLU A 297 10.02 -18.55 -4.52
N TYR A 298 10.53 -19.68 -3.99
CA TYR A 298 10.68 -19.87 -2.55
C TYR A 298 11.62 -18.84 -1.92
N GLU A 299 12.65 -18.42 -2.67
CA GLU A 299 13.61 -17.39 -2.26
C GLU A 299 12.98 -16.00 -2.13
N PHE A 300 11.86 -15.77 -2.81
CA PHE A 300 11.04 -14.57 -2.68
C PHE A 300 9.96 -14.72 -1.60
N GLY A 301 10.01 -15.78 -0.79
CA GLY A 301 9.05 -16.03 0.28
C GLY A 301 7.72 -16.62 -0.19
N SER A 302 7.66 -17.16 -1.42
CA SER A 302 6.44 -17.80 -1.92
C SER A 302 6.18 -19.13 -1.20
N PRO A 303 4.99 -19.37 -0.61
CA PRO A 303 4.63 -20.68 -0.05
C PRO A 303 4.65 -21.82 -1.08
N ARG A 304 4.32 -21.50 -2.34
CA ARG A 304 4.34 -22.43 -3.48
C ARG A 304 4.82 -21.74 -4.74
N ARG A 305 5.42 -22.49 -5.66
CA ARG A 305 5.73 -22.00 -7.01
C ARG A 305 4.47 -22.01 -7.90
N PRO A 306 4.35 -21.12 -8.89
CA PRO A 306 3.29 -21.14 -9.89
C PRO A 306 3.16 -22.50 -10.57
N LYS A 307 1.92 -22.98 -10.73
CA LYS A 307 1.58 -24.28 -11.34
C LYS A 307 0.53 -24.16 -12.45
N THR A 308 0.06 -22.95 -12.71
CA THR A 308 -0.89 -22.61 -13.75
C THR A 308 -0.33 -21.46 -14.56
N ALA A 309 -0.79 -21.31 -15.81
CA ALA A 309 -0.34 -20.24 -16.68
C ALA A 309 -0.72 -18.87 -16.11
N GLU A 310 -1.89 -18.76 -15.49
CA GLU A 310 -2.34 -17.54 -14.80
C GLU A 310 -1.48 -17.23 -13.58
N ALA A 311 -1.05 -18.23 -12.79
CA ALA A 311 -0.16 -17.99 -11.65
C ALA A 311 1.20 -17.47 -12.12
N MET A 312 1.71 -18.00 -13.23
CA MET A 312 2.97 -17.56 -13.82
C MET A 312 2.85 -16.12 -14.36
N ALA A 313 1.76 -15.83 -15.08
CA ALA A 313 1.45 -14.50 -15.57
C ALA A 313 1.33 -13.47 -14.44
N LEU A 314 0.59 -13.82 -13.37
CA LEU A 314 0.44 -12.98 -12.19
C LEU A 314 1.79 -12.67 -11.54
N HIS A 315 2.60 -13.69 -11.31
CA HIS A 315 3.93 -13.52 -10.73
C HIS A 315 4.77 -12.51 -11.52
N TYR A 316 4.84 -12.65 -12.84
CA TYR A 316 5.63 -11.73 -13.66
C TYR A 316 5.01 -10.34 -13.76
N ALA A 317 3.69 -10.22 -13.75
CA ALA A 317 3.00 -8.93 -13.75
C ALA A 317 3.32 -8.13 -12.47
N ASP A 318 3.16 -8.76 -11.31
CA ASP A 318 3.49 -8.18 -10.01
C ASP A 318 4.98 -7.82 -9.91
N ASN A 319 5.85 -8.78 -10.23
CA ASN A 319 7.30 -8.59 -10.16
C ASN A 319 7.81 -7.49 -11.10
N LEU A 320 7.22 -7.35 -12.29
CA LEU A 320 7.50 -6.27 -13.22
C LEU A 320 7.06 -4.93 -12.65
N ASP A 321 5.84 -4.84 -12.12
CA ASP A 321 5.32 -3.59 -11.55
C ASP A 321 6.20 -3.08 -10.41
N ALA A 322 6.54 -3.96 -9.46
CA ALA A 322 7.41 -3.64 -8.33
C ALA A 322 8.79 -3.11 -8.77
N LYS A 323 9.39 -3.71 -9.81
CA LYS A 323 10.68 -3.25 -10.37
C LYS A 323 10.53 -1.93 -11.11
N MET A 324 9.50 -1.76 -11.93
CA MET A 324 9.27 -0.52 -12.67
C MET A 324 8.96 0.65 -11.74
N ALA A 325 8.25 0.42 -10.64
CA ALA A 325 8.03 1.41 -9.60
C ALA A 325 9.35 1.85 -8.92
N GLN A 326 10.27 0.92 -8.65
CA GLN A 326 11.61 1.27 -8.15
C GLN A 326 12.40 2.13 -9.15
N PHE A 327 12.38 1.78 -10.43
CA PHE A 327 13.01 2.58 -11.48
C PHE A 327 12.42 3.99 -11.56
N ARG A 328 11.09 4.10 -11.51
CA ARG A 328 10.38 5.39 -11.55
C ARG A 328 10.79 6.27 -10.38
N GLY A 329 10.80 5.72 -9.16
CA GLY A 329 11.21 6.45 -7.96
C GLY A 329 12.68 6.88 -8.00
N LEU A 330 13.59 5.98 -8.41
CA LEU A 330 15.03 6.28 -8.47
C LEU A 330 15.36 7.36 -9.49
N PHE A 331 14.76 7.33 -10.68
CA PHE A 331 15.08 8.27 -11.75
C PHE A 331 14.25 9.55 -11.76
N ALA A 332 13.19 9.66 -10.94
CA ALA A 332 12.42 10.90 -10.81
C ALA A 332 13.28 12.07 -10.30
N ASN A 333 14.27 11.79 -9.46
CA ASN A 333 15.14 12.79 -8.83
C ASN A 333 16.54 12.86 -9.47
N TYR A 334 16.74 12.26 -10.65
CA TYR A 334 18.01 12.33 -11.37
C TYR A 334 18.13 13.65 -12.13
N GLU A 335 19.11 14.46 -11.76
CA GLU A 335 19.47 15.68 -12.49
C GLU A 335 20.09 15.35 -13.86
N GLU A 336 19.96 16.27 -14.82
CA GLU A 336 20.38 16.06 -16.21
C GLU A 336 21.89 15.94 -16.40
N ASP A 337 22.67 16.51 -15.48
CA ASP A 337 24.13 16.51 -15.44
C ASP A 337 24.73 15.34 -14.63
N ALA A 338 23.90 14.49 -14.03
CA ALA A 338 24.36 13.26 -13.38
C ALA A 338 24.96 12.29 -14.41
N THR A 339 25.91 11.44 -13.99
CA THR A 339 26.59 10.42 -14.84
C THR A 339 25.66 9.38 -15.48
N GLY A 340 24.36 9.46 -15.21
CA GLY A 340 23.33 8.50 -15.60
C GLY A 340 23.30 7.24 -14.75
N TRP A 341 24.32 6.98 -13.91
CA TRP A 341 24.42 5.79 -13.07
C TRP A 341 23.97 6.02 -11.64
N THR A 342 23.09 5.17 -11.14
CA THR A 342 22.73 5.12 -9.72
C THR A 342 23.86 4.55 -8.87
N PRO A 343 23.94 4.88 -7.56
CA PRO A 343 24.59 4.01 -6.60
C PRO A 343 24.04 2.57 -6.67
N PHE A 344 24.78 1.60 -6.13
CA PHE A 344 24.33 0.22 -6.08
C PHE A 344 22.98 0.12 -5.38
N GLN A 345 22.02 -0.59 -5.99
CA GLN A 345 20.67 -0.79 -5.45
C GLN A 345 20.56 -2.21 -4.89
N PRO A 346 20.56 -2.39 -3.55
CA PRO A 346 20.52 -3.72 -2.93
C PRO A 346 19.27 -4.51 -3.31
N THR A 347 18.11 -3.85 -3.43
CA THR A 347 16.83 -4.47 -3.78
C THR A 347 16.80 -5.08 -5.18
N LEU A 348 17.68 -4.61 -6.07
CA LEU A 348 17.81 -5.08 -7.46
C LEU A 348 19.14 -5.80 -7.72
N GLY A 349 20.04 -5.82 -6.73
CA GLY A 349 21.36 -6.44 -6.79
C GLY A 349 22.29 -5.84 -7.85
N ARG A 350 22.10 -4.57 -8.24
CA ARG A 350 22.85 -3.96 -9.36
C ARG A 350 22.89 -2.43 -9.30
N PHE A 351 23.82 -1.84 -10.03
CA PHE A 351 23.78 -0.43 -10.43
C PHE A 351 22.77 -0.28 -11.58
N LEU A 352 22.05 0.84 -11.63
CA LEU A 352 21.12 1.15 -12.72
C LEU A 352 21.64 2.31 -13.54
N TYR A 353 21.30 2.31 -14.83
CA TYR A 353 21.67 3.38 -15.76
C TYR A 353 20.41 3.99 -16.39
N ARG A 354 20.39 5.32 -16.49
CA ARG A 354 19.37 6.08 -17.22
C ARG A 354 19.88 6.37 -18.64
N PRO A 355 19.46 5.60 -19.66
CA PRO A 355 19.91 5.82 -21.02
C PRO A 355 19.31 7.10 -21.62
N ALA A 356 20.00 7.64 -22.62
CA ALA A 356 19.43 8.66 -23.50
C ALA A 356 18.17 8.12 -24.18
N ARG A 357 17.15 8.98 -24.33
CA ARG A 357 15.91 8.62 -25.01
C ARG A 357 16.07 8.76 -26.51
N SER A 358 15.44 7.85 -27.27
CA SER A 358 15.29 8.02 -28.72
C SER A 358 14.60 9.36 -29.00
N PRO A 359 15.07 10.15 -29.98
CA PRO A 359 14.36 11.34 -30.40
C PRO A 359 12.94 10.97 -30.84
N GLU A 360 11.92 11.53 -30.19
CA GLU A 360 10.54 11.40 -30.64
C GLU A 360 10.19 12.62 -31.49
N GLU A 361 9.89 12.41 -32.78
CA GLU A 361 9.13 13.40 -33.53
C GLU A 361 7.72 13.50 -32.94
N PRO A 362 7.14 14.71 -32.79
CA PRO A 362 5.80 14.86 -32.25
C PRO A 362 4.81 14.06 -33.10
N ARG A 363 4.35 12.93 -32.57
CA ARG A 363 3.37 12.08 -33.23
C ARG A 363 2.05 12.85 -33.29
N PRO A 364 1.41 13.01 -34.46
CA PRO A 364 0.12 13.67 -34.54
C PRO A 364 -0.85 12.93 -33.61
N ALA A 365 -1.53 13.68 -32.74
CA ALA A 365 -2.46 13.14 -31.77
C ALA A 365 -3.40 12.14 -32.48
N ARG A 366 -3.42 10.88 -32.01
CA ARG A 366 -4.40 9.90 -32.49
C ARG A 366 -5.77 10.53 -32.27
N LYS A 367 -6.46 10.89 -33.35
CA LYS A 367 -7.88 11.24 -33.31
C LYS A 367 -8.57 10.07 -32.64
N SER A 368 -9.15 10.30 -31.46
CA SER A 368 -10.08 9.36 -30.85
C SER A 368 -11.13 9.05 -31.92
N GLY A 369 -11.15 7.79 -32.38
CA GLY A 369 -12.14 7.33 -33.33
C GLY A 369 -13.53 7.61 -32.78
N PRO A 370 -14.52 7.91 -33.64
CA PRO A 370 -15.85 8.26 -33.19
C PRO A 370 -16.42 7.12 -32.35
N ALA A 371 -16.88 7.46 -31.14
CA ALA A 371 -17.61 6.57 -30.26
C ALA A 371 -18.71 5.85 -31.06
N HIS A 372 -18.67 4.52 -31.03
CA HIS A 372 -19.62 3.66 -31.72
C HIS A 372 -21.02 3.95 -31.17
N LYS A 373 -21.82 4.76 -31.89
CA LYS A 373 -23.25 4.87 -31.64
C LYS A 373 -23.93 3.62 -32.20
N GLY A 374 -24.54 2.84 -31.34
CA GLY A 374 -25.47 1.79 -31.72
C GLY A 374 -26.73 2.38 -32.37
N GLY A 375 -27.26 1.70 -33.39
CA GLY A 375 -28.49 2.09 -34.06
C GLY A 375 -28.83 1.27 -35.30
N GLY A 376 -29.31 0.03 -35.09
CA GLY A 376 -30.42 -0.63 -35.79
C GLY A 376 -30.56 -0.66 -37.33
N SER A 377 -30.52 -1.90 -37.85
CA SER A 377 -31.41 -2.52 -38.88
C SER A 377 -31.21 -2.05 -40.34
N LYS A 378 -30.92 -2.92 -41.33
CA LYS A 378 -31.73 -4.04 -41.85
C LYS A 378 -30.94 -4.83 -42.91
N ALA A 379 -31.21 -6.14 -42.93
CA ALA A 379 -31.37 -7.05 -44.08
C ALA A 379 -30.34 -7.11 -45.23
N GLY A 380 -29.85 -8.32 -45.48
CA GLY A 380 -29.25 -8.74 -46.75
C GLY A 380 -28.64 -10.14 -46.61
N ALA A 381 -29.43 -11.16 -46.97
CA ALA A 381 -28.97 -12.53 -47.12
C ALA A 381 -27.97 -12.65 -48.29
N ASP A 382 -26.99 -13.54 -48.19
CA ASP A 382 -26.80 -14.68 -49.10
C ASP A 382 -25.45 -15.39 -48.89
N ASN A 383 -25.56 -16.72 -48.78
CA ASN A 383 -24.68 -17.82 -49.24
C ASN A 383 -23.16 -17.76 -48.97
N ALA A 384 -22.57 -18.68 -48.21
CA ALA A 384 -22.35 -20.12 -48.44
C ALA A 384 -20.92 -20.39 -48.96
N ASP A 385 -20.31 -21.39 -48.32
CA ASP A 385 -19.17 -22.23 -48.74
C ASP A 385 -17.87 -21.56 -49.21
N ASP A 386 -16.77 -21.79 -48.46
CA ASP A 386 -15.88 -22.87 -48.86
C ASP A 386 -14.91 -23.28 -47.73
N ALA A 387 -14.71 -24.59 -47.63
CA ALA A 387 -13.80 -25.24 -46.72
C ALA A 387 -12.45 -25.47 -47.42
N ALA A 388 -11.34 -25.10 -46.78
CA ALA A 388 -10.04 -25.67 -47.16
C ALA A 388 -9.14 -25.85 -45.94
N LYS A 389 -9.00 -27.13 -45.59
CA LYS A 389 -8.03 -27.71 -44.66
C LYS A 389 -6.60 -27.39 -45.09
N VAL A 390 -5.74 -26.99 -44.15
CA VAL A 390 -4.31 -27.33 -44.20
C VAL A 390 -3.88 -27.74 -42.79
N GLY A 391 -3.48 -29.01 -42.66
CA GLY A 391 -2.94 -29.61 -41.45
C GLY A 391 -1.47 -29.24 -41.19
N PRO A 392 -0.91 -29.68 -40.06
CA PRO A 392 0.19 -28.99 -39.37
C PRO A 392 1.56 -29.38 -39.92
N GLN A 393 2.45 -28.40 -40.06
CA GLN A 393 3.89 -28.67 -40.13
C GLN A 393 4.52 -28.43 -38.76
N SER A 394 4.98 -29.53 -38.20
CA SER A 394 5.87 -29.62 -37.05
C SER A 394 7.17 -28.84 -37.31
N VAL A 395 7.52 -27.92 -36.43
CA VAL A 395 8.91 -27.47 -36.27
C VAL A 395 9.30 -27.72 -34.82
N GLN A 396 10.12 -28.76 -34.64
CA GLN A 396 10.96 -28.91 -33.46
C GLN A 396 11.97 -27.76 -33.44
N ALA A 397 12.06 -27.05 -32.33
CA ALA A 397 13.22 -26.22 -32.02
C ALA A 397 13.65 -26.53 -30.58
N SER A 398 14.76 -27.23 -30.49
CA SER A 398 15.54 -27.44 -29.27
C SER A 398 16.26 -26.14 -28.88
N LEU A 399 16.43 -25.96 -27.56
CA LEU A 399 17.55 -25.25 -26.89
C LEU A 399 17.73 -23.74 -27.17
N LEU A 400 17.44 -22.91 -26.17
CA LEU A 400 18.43 -22.38 -25.21
C LEU A 400 17.73 -21.66 -24.04
#